data_AF-A0A950P7B2-F1
#
_entry.id   AF-A0A950P7B2-F1
#
_cell.length_a   1.000
_cell.length_b   1.000
_cell.length_c   1.000
_cell.angle_alpha   90.00
_cell.angle_beta   90.00
_cell.angle_gamma   90.00
#
_symmetry.space_group_name_H-M   'P 1'
#
loop_
_entity.id
_entity.type
_entity.pdbx_description
1 polymer ?
#
loop_
_entity_poly.entity_id
_entity_poly.type
_entity_poly.pdbx_seq_one_letter_code
_entity_poly.pdbx_strand_id
1 'polypeptide(L)'
;MGLPIPASASAPAADTVGALREGRDRTLALVASVSDADLERVHSTLMSPLVWDLGHIAAFEDLWLVHRYGQKPLLREDLADTYDAFETPRAKRGELKFLRPPQAREYMAEVRERTLAVIDERGLADVHEMVLRHEHQHNETMLQTLELACLRDYDPPGRTALPPSPSPAYTGLEMVQIPAGECTIGAPRGGFAYDNERPRHRT
;
A
#
# COMPACT_ATOMS: atom_id res chain seq x y z
N MET A 1 22.56 6.73 16.49
CA MET A 1 22.67 8.01 15.75
C MET A 1 21.71 7.90 14.58
N GLY A 2 20.50 8.45 14.71
CA GLY A 2 19.49 8.38 13.65
C GLY A 2 19.83 9.36 12.53
N LEU A 3 19.86 8.88 11.29
CA LEU A 3 20.04 9.74 10.12
C LEU A 3 18.83 10.67 9.99
N PRO A 4 19.04 11.98 9.74
CA PRO A 4 17.93 12.91 9.55
C PRO A 4 17.20 12.59 8.24
N ILE A 5 15.88 12.55 8.29
CA ILE A 5 15.01 12.46 7.10
C ILE A 5 15.11 13.83 6.38
N PRO A 6 15.64 13.91 5.16
CA PRO A 6 15.70 15.17 4.43
C PRO A 6 14.32 15.54 3.92
N ALA A 7 13.84 16.74 4.27
CA ALA A 7 12.60 17.28 3.74
C ALA A 7 12.75 17.61 2.24
N SER A 8 11.95 16.95 1.41
CA SER A 8 11.71 17.36 0.02
C SER A 8 10.44 18.23 -0.04
N ALA A 9 10.41 19.21 -0.94
CA ALA A 9 9.21 20.02 -1.17
C ALA A 9 8.03 19.10 -1.59
N SER A 10 7.01 19.01 -0.74
CA SER A 10 5.84 18.16 -0.93
C SER A 10 4.81 18.80 -1.85
N ALA A 11 3.97 17.98 -2.46
CA ALA A 11 2.68 18.41 -3.00
C ALA A 11 1.90 19.22 -1.93
N PRO A 12 1.01 20.16 -2.33
CA PRO A 12 0.31 21.00 -1.36
C PRO A 12 -0.46 20.15 -0.34
N ALA A 13 -0.35 20.51 0.93
CA ALA A 13 -0.83 19.74 2.09
C ALA A 13 -2.29 19.26 2.02
N ALA A 14 -3.16 19.98 1.30
CA ALA A 14 -4.55 19.61 1.11
C ALA A 14 -4.74 18.34 0.24
N ASP A 15 -3.77 18.00 -0.61
CA ASP A 15 -3.82 16.83 -1.49
C ASP A 15 -3.51 15.53 -0.72
N THR A 16 -2.52 15.52 0.18
CA THR A 16 -2.09 14.29 0.88
C THR A 16 -3.15 13.73 1.84
N VAL A 17 -3.84 14.58 2.62
CA VAL A 17 -4.93 14.11 3.50
C VAL A 17 -6.08 13.53 2.68
N GLY A 18 -6.43 14.19 1.57
CA GLY A 18 -7.40 13.68 0.61
C GLY A 18 -6.98 12.34 0.03
N ALA A 19 -5.72 12.22 -0.40
CA ALA A 19 -5.15 11.01 -0.97
C ALA A 19 -5.09 9.84 0.03
N LEU A 20 -4.75 10.09 1.30
CA LEU A 20 -4.81 9.06 2.34
C LEU A 20 -6.23 8.52 2.51
N ARG A 21 -7.23 9.42 2.60
CA ARG A 21 -8.65 9.03 2.69
C ARG A 21 -9.07 8.22 1.48
N GLU A 22 -8.77 8.73 0.29
CA GLU A 22 -9.08 8.07 -0.98
C GLU A 22 -8.43 6.70 -1.11
N GLY A 23 -7.15 6.56 -0.73
CA GLY A 23 -6.43 5.30 -0.69
C GLY A 23 -7.12 4.27 0.19
N ARG A 24 -7.59 4.68 1.38
CA ARG A 24 -8.35 3.82 2.29
C ARG A 24 -9.73 3.45 1.75
N ASP A 25 -10.43 4.41 1.15
CA ASP A 25 -11.73 4.15 0.53
C ASP A 25 -11.59 3.11 -0.58
N ARG A 26 -10.53 3.18 -1.40
CA ARG A 26 -10.20 2.14 -2.38
C ARG A 26 -9.93 0.79 -1.73
N THR A 27 -9.10 0.74 -0.69
CA THR A 27 -8.79 -0.49 0.06
C THR A 27 -10.07 -1.16 0.55
N LEU A 28 -10.98 -0.39 1.17
CA LEU A 28 -12.24 -0.91 1.68
C LEU A 28 -13.21 -1.31 0.56
N ALA A 29 -13.27 -0.56 -0.54
CA ALA A 29 -14.09 -0.90 -1.69
C ALA A 29 -13.66 -2.22 -2.33
N LEU A 30 -12.34 -2.47 -2.46
CA LEU A 30 -11.80 -3.70 -3.05
C LEU A 30 -12.32 -4.97 -2.38
N VAL A 31 -12.57 -4.91 -1.07
CA VAL A 31 -13.00 -6.04 -0.24
C VAL A 31 -14.46 -5.92 0.22
N ALA A 32 -15.23 -4.98 -0.33
CA ALA A 32 -16.60 -4.70 0.14
C ALA A 32 -17.60 -5.82 -0.21
N SER A 33 -17.45 -6.43 -1.40
CA SER A 33 -18.30 -7.52 -1.90
C SER A 33 -17.78 -8.92 -1.54
N VAL A 34 -16.61 -9.01 -0.91
CA VAL A 34 -15.96 -10.28 -0.56
C VAL A 34 -16.52 -10.76 0.78
N SER A 35 -16.93 -12.02 0.85
CA SER A 35 -17.46 -12.60 2.09
C SER A 35 -16.38 -12.68 3.17
N ASP A 36 -16.76 -12.58 4.45
CA ASP A 36 -15.82 -12.74 5.57
C ASP A 36 -15.05 -14.07 5.51
N ALA A 37 -15.74 -15.15 5.11
CA ALA A 37 -15.11 -16.46 4.94
C ALA A 37 -14.04 -16.46 3.84
N ASP A 38 -14.23 -15.71 2.75
CA ASP A 38 -13.22 -15.57 1.70
C ASP A 38 -12.13 -14.56 2.08
N LEU A 39 -12.41 -13.56 2.92
CA LEU A 39 -11.38 -12.64 3.43
C LEU A 39 -10.35 -13.36 4.32
N GLU A 40 -10.79 -14.37 5.03
CA GLU A 40 -9.96 -15.15 5.95
C GLU A 40 -9.30 -16.36 5.29
N ARG A 41 -9.84 -16.83 4.16
CA ARG A 41 -9.31 -17.99 3.46
C ARG A 41 -7.93 -17.66 2.87
N VAL A 42 -7.00 -18.59 3.02
CA VAL A 42 -5.78 -18.62 2.20
C VAL A 42 -6.15 -19.20 0.83
N HIS A 43 -6.34 -18.33 -0.17
CA HIS A 43 -6.69 -18.74 -1.54
C HIS A 43 -5.49 -19.32 -2.32
N SER A 44 -4.27 -18.91 -1.95
CA SER A 44 -3.02 -19.40 -2.54
C SER A 44 -1.91 -19.33 -1.49
N THR A 45 -1.01 -20.32 -1.48
CA THR A 45 0.15 -20.33 -0.56
C THR A 45 1.16 -19.21 -0.86
N LEU A 46 1.05 -18.57 -2.04
CA LEU A 46 1.85 -17.41 -2.42
C LEU A 46 1.35 -16.10 -1.79
N MET A 47 0.11 -16.09 -1.29
CA MET A 47 -0.61 -14.89 -0.86
C MET A 47 -1.04 -14.98 0.60
N SER A 48 -1.22 -13.84 1.25
CA SER A 48 -1.86 -13.79 2.58
C SER A 48 -3.38 -13.95 2.45
N PRO A 49 -4.08 -14.33 3.53
CA PRO A 49 -5.50 -13.99 3.67
C PRO A 49 -5.70 -12.48 3.47
N LEU A 50 -6.74 -12.07 2.75
CA LEU A 50 -7.02 -10.64 2.48
C LEU A 50 -7.17 -9.84 3.79
N VAL A 51 -7.78 -10.42 4.82
CA VAL A 51 -7.91 -9.77 6.13
C VAL A 51 -6.56 -9.52 6.82
N TRP A 52 -5.54 -10.33 6.55
CA TRP A 52 -4.19 -10.08 7.05
C TRP A 52 -3.61 -8.83 6.39
N ASP A 53 -3.81 -8.64 5.08
CA ASP A 53 -3.39 -7.42 4.38
C ASP A 53 -4.08 -6.16 4.93
N LEU A 54 -5.38 -6.23 5.26
CA LEU A 54 -6.09 -5.11 5.92
C LEU A 54 -5.45 -4.74 7.28
N GLY A 55 -5.18 -5.74 8.12
CA GLY A 55 -4.53 -5.53 9.41
C GLY A 55 -3.09 -5.02 9.26
N HIS A 56 -2.37 -5.51 8.26
CA HIS A 56 -1.01 -5.07 7.96
C HIS A 56 -0.95 -3.61 7.49
N ILE A 57 -1.87 -3.19 6.61
CA ILE A 57 -1.99 -1.79 6.19
C ILE A 57 -2.18 -0.88 7.41
N ALA A 58 -3.08 -1.25 8.33
CA ALA A 58 -3.29 -0.49 9.57
C ALA A 58 -2.04 -0.48 10.47
N ALA A 59 -1.40 -1.64 10.67
CA ALA A 59 -0.19 -1.74 11.49
C ALA A 59 0.98 -0.93 10.92
N PHE A 60 1.15 -0.91 9.60
CA PHE A 60 2.18 -0.12 8.94
C PHE A 60 1.90 1.39 9.08
N GLU A 61 0.65 1.82 8.88
CA GLU A 61 0.25 3.22 9.09
C GLU A 61 0.48 3.66 10.55
N ASP A 62 0.04 2.86 11.53
CA ASP A 62 0.21 3.15 12.96
C ASP A 62 1.69 3.22 13.34
N LEU A 63 2.50 2.28 12.85
CA LEU A 63 3.95 2.27 13.09
C LEU A 63 4.60 3.56 12.58
N TRP A 64 4.39 3.92 11.32
CA TRP A 64 5.15 5.02 10.72
C TRP A 64 4.60 6.40 11.05
N LEU A 65 3.27 6.57 11.00
CA LEU A 65 2.65 7.89 11.15
C LEU A 65 2.32 8.21 12.60
N VAL A 66 1.77 7.25 13.34
CA VAL A 66 1.36 7.50 14.73
C VAL A 66 2.53 7.31 15.69
N HIS A 67 3.24 6.19 15.59
CA HIS A 67 4.29 5.85 16.52
C HIS A 67 5.61 6.58 16.23
N ARG A 68 6.19 6.42 15.05
CA ARG A 68 7.51 7.01 14.74
C ARG A 68 7.42 8.52 14.53
N TYR A 69 6.50 8.99 13.69
CA TYR A 69 6.35 10.43 13.41
C TYR A 69 5.59 11.18 14.52
N GLY A 70 4.45 10.62 14.93
CA GLY A 70 3.62 11.18 16.00
C GLY A 70 4.18 11.03 17.41
N GLN A 71 5.18 10.17 17.62
CA GLN A 71 5.77 9.87 18.93
C GLN A 71 4.75 9.40 19.97
N LYS A 72 3.74 8.63 19.53
CA LYS A 72 2.69 8.05 20.40
C LYS A 72 2.88 6.53 20.52
N PRO A 73 2.32 5.85 21.53
CA PRO A 73 2.34 4.39 21.58
C PRO A 73 1.61 3.77 20.40
N LEU A 74 2.00 2.56 19.97
CA LEU A 74 1.20 1.77 19.02
C LEU A 74 -0.19 1.50 19.61
N LEU A 75 -1.20 1.48 18.75
CA LEU A 75 -2.57 1.13 19.14
C LEU A 75 -2.69 -0.37 19.49
N ARG A 76 -2.05 -1.23 18.71
CA ARG A 76 -2.04 -2.70 18.91
C ARG A 76 -0.61 -3.25 18.97
N GLU A 77 0.13 -2.84 20.01
CA GLU A 77 1.48 -3.37 20.26
C GLU A 77 1.48 -4.90 20.39
N ASP A 78 0.40 -5.48 20.93
CA ASP A 78 0.19 -6.93 21.03
C ASP A 78 0.15 -7.67 19.67
N LEU A 79 -0.09 -6.94 18.58
CA LEU A 79 -0.19 -7.50 17.22
C LEU A 79 0.96 -7.08 16.30
N ALA A 80 1.97 -6.34 16.80
CA ALA A 80 3.07 -5.85 15.98
C ALA A 80 3.78 -7.00 15.24
N ASP A 81 4.15 -8.07 15.95
CA ASP A 81 4.82 -9.24 15.37
C ASP A 81 3.89 -10.02 14.40
N THR A 82 2.57 -9.99 14.62
CA THR A 82 1.61 -10.69 13.76
C THR A 82 1.53 -10.07 12.37
N TYR A 83 1.72 -8.76 12.28
CA TYR A 83 1.68 -7.99 11.04
C TYR A 83 3.05 -7.58 10.54
N ASP A 84 4.15 -8.02 11.16
CA ASP A 84 5.48 -7.85 10.59
C ASP A 84 5.68 -8.83 9.42
N ALA A 85 5.78 -8.28 8.21
CA ALA A 85 5.90 -9.05 6.98
C ALA A 85 7.24 -9.81 6.88
N PHE A 86 8.29 -9.37 7.58
CA PHE A 86 9.59 -10.04 7.62
C PHE A 86 9.56 -11.27 8.54
N GLU A 87 8.89 -11.16 9.68
CA GLU A 87 8.78 -12.24 10.67
C GLU A 87 7.69 -13.26 10.31
N THR A 88 6.77 -12.91 9.39
CA THR A 88 5.64 -13.76 9.01
C THR A 88 5.67 -14.14 7.51
N PRO A 89 6.30 -15.28 7.14
CA PRO A 89 6.27 -15.77 5.76
C PRO A 89 4.84 -16.02 5.28
N ARG A 90 4.52 -15.61 4.04
CA ARG A 90 3.15 -15.67 3.48
C ARG A 90 2.45 -17.01 3.66
N ALA A 91 3.16 -18.11 3.37
CA ALA A 91 2.63 -19.47 3.46
C ALA A 91 2.15 -19.85 4.88
N LYS A 92 2.63 -19.17 5.94
CA LYS A 92 2.26 -19.44 7.33
C LYS A 92 1.23 -18.46 7.89
N ARG A 93 0.89 -17.38 7.17
CA ARG A 93 0.03 -16.31 7.70
C ARG A 93 -1.37 -16.79 8.06
N GLY A 94 -1.90 -17.79 7.36
CA GLY A 94 -3.20 -18.40 7.65
C GLY A 94 -3.29 -19.09 9.02
N GLU A 95 -2.17 -19.40 9.65
CA GLU A 95 -2.11 -20.06 10.97
C GLU A 95 -1.97 -19.06 12.12
N LEU A 96 -1.72 -17.78 11.82
CA LEU A 96 -1.51 -16.74 12.81
C LEU A 96 -2.82 -16.30 13.46
N LYS A 97 -2.72 -15.76 14.66
CA LYS A 97 -3.84 -15.10 15.35
C LYS A 97 -3.97 -13.65 14.90
N PHE A 98 -4.47 -13.43 13.68
CA PHE A 98 -4.77 -12.10 13.16
C PHE A 98 -6.22 -11.67 13.49
N LEU A 99 -6.51 -10.39 13.27
CA LEU A 99 -7.84 -9.82 13.50
C LEU A 99 -8.87 -10.38 12.52
N ARG A 100 -10.10 -10.59 13.01
CA ARG A 100 -11.23 -10.98 12.18
C ARG A 100 -11.73 -9.78 11.37
N PRO A 101 -12.47 -9.97 10.26
CA PRO A 101 -12.79 -8.87 9.34
C PRO A 101 -13.40 -7.61 10.00
N PRO A 102 -14.37 -7.69 10.92
CA PRO A 102 -14.88 -6.50 11.61
C PRO A 102 -13.80 -5.77 12.42
N GLN A 103 -12.99 -6.53 13.15
CA GLN A 103 -11.91 -5.98 14.00
C GLN A 103 -10.78 -5.37 13.18
N ALA A 104 -10.45 -5.95 12.02
CA ALA A 104 -9.46 -5.39 11.10
C ALA A 104 -9.95 -4.04 10.55
N ARG A 105 -11.22 -3.94 10.15
CA ARG A 105 -11.83 -2.69 9.68
C ARG A 105 -11.89 -1.62 10.78
N GLU A 106 -12.26 -2.00 11.99
CA GLU A 106 -12.21 -1.12 13.17
C GLU A 106 -10.79 -0.62 13.42
N TYR A 107 -9.79 -1.51 13.40
CA TYR A 107 -8.40 -1.14 13.58
C TYR A 107 -7.91 -0.17 12.50
N MET A 108 -8.24 -0.41 11.23
CA MET A 108 -7.94 0.52 10.13
C MET A 108 -8.57 1.91 10.37
N ALA A 109 -9.82 1.96 10.81
CA ALA A 109 -10.52 3.21 11.05
C ALA A 109 -9.90 4.00 12.21
N GLU A 110 -9.61 3.34 13.33
CA GLU A 110 -9.02 3.98 14.51
C GLU A 110 -7.59 4.47 14.24
N VAL A 111 -6.77 3.68 13.55
CA VAL A 111 -5.42 4.12 13.13
C VAL A 111 -5.53 5.35 12.24
N ARG A 112 -6.48 5.38 11.29
CA ARG A 112 -6.67 6.53 10.41
C ARG A 112 -7.05 7.78 11.19
N GLU A 113 -7.96 7.68 12.15
CA GLU A 113 -8.32 8.80 13.01
C GLU A 113 -7.11 9.34 13.78
N ARG A 114 -6.31 8.44 14.36
CA ARG A 114 -5.07 8.79 15.08
C ARG A 114 -4.03 9.44 14.16
N THR A 115 -3.87 8.95 12.93
CA THR A 115 -3.01 9.54 11.90
C THR A 115 -3.44 10.97 11.59
N LEU A 116 -4.74 11.20 11.36
CA LEU A 116 -5.25 12.54 11.07
C LEU A 116 -5.04 13.50 12.25
N ALA A 117 -5.26 13.04 13.48
CA ALA A 117 -4.97 13.85 14.67
C ALA A 117 -3.47 14.19 14.80
N VAL A 118 -2.57 13.26 14.43
CA VAL A 118 -1.12 13.53 14.38
C VAL A 118 -0.79 14.57 13.31
N ILE A 119 -1.42 14.49 12.14
CA ILE A 119 -1.25 15.48 11.07
C ILE A 119 -1.72 16.87 11.52
N ASP A 120 -2.85 16.96 12.22
CA ASP A 120 -3.35 18.22 12.76
C ASP A 120 -2.40 18.82 13.83
N GLU A 121 -1.76 17.97 14.63
CA GLU A 121 -0.80 18.38 15.67
C GLU A 121 0.57 18.80 15.09
N ARG A 122 1.09 18.05 14.11
CA ARG A 122 2.50 18.12 13.69
C ARG A 122 2.72 18.56 12.24
N GLY A 123 1.66 18.63 11.46
CA GLY A 123 1.71 18.86 10.02
C GLY A 123 2.03 17.59 9.23
N LEU A 124 2.29 17.78 7.94
CA LEU A 124 2.66 16.71 7.02
C LEU A 124 4.18 16.56 6.90
N ALA A 125 4.59 15.37 6.50
CA ALA A 125 5.97 14.98 6.22
C ALA A 125 6.01 13.92 5.11
N ASP A 126 7.18 13.75 4.47
CA ASP A 126 7.37 12.82 3.35
C ASP A 126 6.97 11.36 3.65
N VAL A 127 7.00 10.95 4.93
CA VAL A 127 6.57 9.62 5.39
C VAL A 127 5.09 9.32 5.10
N HIS A 128 4.22 10.34 5.00
CA HIS A 128 2.81 10.15 4.67
C HIS A 128 2.63 9.61 3.26
N GLU A 129 3.42 10.12 2.32
CA GLU A 129 3.42 9.63 0.94
C GLU A 129 3.93 8.18 0.88
N MET A 130 4.97 7.84 1.66
CA MET A 130 5.45 6.45 1.75
C MET A 130 4.36 5.49 2.20
N VAL A 131 3.59 5.86 3.22
CA VAL A 131 2.50 5.04 3.76
C VAL A 131 1.34 4.93 2.78
N LEU A 132 0.99 6.03 2.09
CA LEU A 132 0.00 5.99 1.01
C LEU A 132 0.42 5.01 -0.10
N ARG A 133 1.68 5.06 -0.54
CA ARG A 133 2.21 4.19 -1.60
C ARG A 133 2.27 2.74 -1.15
N HIS A 134 2.61 2.46 0.12
CA HIS A 134 2.53 1.13 0.71
C HIS A 134 1.11 0.58 0.68
N GLU A 135 0.09 1.35 1.07
CA GLU A 135 -1.31 0.93 1.00
C GLU A 135 -1.73 0.61 -0.45
N HIS A 136 -1.31 1.43 -1.43
CA HIS A 136 -1.56 1.12 -2.85
C HIS A 136 -0.86 -0.16 -3.34
N GLN A 137 0.36 -0.44 -2.89
CA GLN A 137 1.06 -1.70 -3.20
C GLN A 137 0.33 -2.92 -2.62
N HIS A 138 -0.24 -2.79 -1.41
CA HIS A 138 -1.07 -3.83 -0.84
C HIS A 138 -2.41 -3.97 -1.57
N ASN A 139 -2.98 -2.88 -2.08
CA ASN A 139 -4.18 -2.96 -2.93
C ASN A 139 -3.92 -3.77 -4.21
N GLU A 140 -2.77 -3.57 -4.87
CA GLU A 140 -2.36 -4.42 -6.00
C GLU A 140 -2.15 -5.88 -5.57
N THR A 141 -1.50 -6.11 -4.43
CA THR A 141 -1.30 -7.46 -3.88
C THR A 141 -2.64 -8.16 -3.59
N MET A 142 -3.62 -7.45 -3.03
CA MET A 142 -4.95 -8.00 -2.79
C MET A 142 -5.69 -8.30 -4.10
N LEU A 143 -5.55 -7.46 -5.12
CA LEU A 143 -6.10 -7.75 -6.47
C LEU A 143 -5.50 -9.04 -7.07
N GLN A 144 -4.19 -9.28 -6.90
CA GLN A 144 -3.57 -10.55 -7.30
C GLN A 144 -4.17 -11.73 -6.53
N THR A 145 -4.42 -11.59 -5.22
CA THR A 145 -5.09 -12.62 -4.42
C THR A 145 -6.51 -12.90 -4.91
N LEU A 146 -7.27 -11.85 -5.23
CA LEU A 146 -8.66 -11.94 -5.72
C LEU A 146 -8.73 -12.62 -7.09
N GLU A 147 -7.80 -12.32 -7.99
CA GLU A 147 -7.66 -13.00 -9.28
C GLU A 147 -7.39 -14.50 -9.07
N LEU A 148 -6.41 -14.83 -8.20
CA LEU A 148 -6.08 -16.22 -7.89
C LEU A 148 -7.23 -16.98 -7.19
N ALA A 149 -8.05 -16.27 -6.41
CA ALA A 149 -9.19 -16.84 -5.71
C ALA A 149 -10.32 -17.29 -6.64
N CYS A 150 -10.38 -16.76 -7.87
CA CYS A 150 -11.42 -17.07 -8.86
C CYS A 150 -12.86 -16.98 -8.27
N LEU A 151 -13.12 -15.96 -7.45
CA LEU A 151 -14.41 -15.78 -6.78
C LEU A 151 -15.50 -15.50 -7.82
N ARG A 152 -16.52 -16.37 -7.89
CA ARG A 152 -17.55 -16.33 -8.95
C ARG A 152 -18.36 -15.04 -8.98
N ASP A 153 -18.64 -14.48 -7.81
CA ASP A 153 -19.53 -13.32 -7.65
C ASP A 153 -18.74 -12.03 -7.32
N TYR A 154 -17.43 -12.02 -7.55
CA TYR A 154 -16.59 -10.84 -7.35
C TYR A 154 -16.49 -10.01 -8.63
N ASP A 155 -16.88 -8.74 -8.55
CA ASP A 155 -16.62 -7.73 -9.59
C ASP A 155 -15.72 -6.63 -9.01
N PRO A 156 -14.52 -6.40 -9.58
CA PRO A 156 -13.60 -5.38 -9.08
C PRO A 156 -14.23 -3.98 -9.13
N PRO A 157 -14.24 -3.23 -8.02
CA PRO A 157 -14.81 -1.90 -7.98
C PRO A 157 -14.04 -0.96 -8.92
N GLY A 158 -14.77 -0.10 -9.64
CA GLY A 158 -14.17 0.86 -10.56
C GLY A 158 -13.63 0.25 -11.85
N ARG A 159 -13.92 -1.03 -12.14
CA ARG A 159 -13.62 -1.65 -13.43
C ARG A 159 -14.26 -0.84 -14.55
N THR A 160 -13.43 -0.09 -15.26
CA THR A 160 -13.85 0.68 -16.43
C THR A 160 -13.53 -0.12 -17.68
N ALA A 161 -14.46 -0.17 -18.63
CA ALA A 161 -14.14 -0.73 -19.94
C ALA A 161 -12.98 0.06 -20.53
N LEU A 162 -11.93 -0.63 -20.96
CA LEU A 162 -10.87 0.01 -21.73
C LEU A 162 -11.50 0.64 -22.98
N PRO A 163 -11.11 1.86 -23.36
CA PRO A 163 -11.57 2.43 -24.61
C PRO A 163 -11.20 1.47 -25.75
N PRO A 164 -12.05 1.33 -26.79
CA PRO A 164 -11.75 0.46 -27.91
C PRO A 164 -10.41 0.87 -28.51
N SER A 165 -9.44 -0.04 -28.49
CA SER A 165 -8.17 0.20 -29.18
C SER A 165 -8.46 0.40 -30.66
N PRO A 166 -7.95 1.47 -31.31
CA PRO A 166 -7.91 1.51 -32.76
C PRO A 166 -7.19 0.25 -33.28
N SER A 167 -7.55 -0.23 -34.48
CA SER A 167 -6.90 -1.42 -35.06
C SER A 167 -5.39 -1.33 -34.86
N PRO A 168 -4.77 -2.36 -34.26
CA PRO A 168 -3.40 -2.22 -33.78
C PRO A 168 -2.49 -1.97 -34.99
N ALA A 169 -1.92 -0.77 -35.05
CA ALA A 169 -0.92 -0.42 -36.07
C ALA A 169 0.39 -1.19 -35.87
N TYR A 170 0.53 -1.87 -34.73
CA TYR A 170 1.72 -2.61 -34.29
C TYR A 170 1.30 -3.91 -33.61
N THR A 171 2.09 -4.96 -33.81
CA THR A 171 1.88 -6.29 -33.22
C THR A 171 2.42 -6.41 -31.79
N GLY A 172 3.29 -5.48 -31.38
CA GLY A 172 4.03 -5.54 -30.12
C GLY A 172 5.32 -6.36 -30.20
N LEU A 173 5.63 -6.91 -31.38
CA LEU A 173 6.89 -7.61 -31.67
C LEU A 173 7.91 -6.72 -32.39
N GLU A 174 7.49 -5.53 -32.81
CA GLU A 174 8.36 -4.56 -33.45
C GLU A 174 9.42 -4.05 -32.46
N MET A 175 10.66 -3.98 -32.93
CA MET A 175 11.78 -3.48 -32.14
C MET A 175 12.01 -2.00 -32.41
N VAL A 176 12.19 -1.22 -31.35
CA VAL A 176 12.66 0.17 -31.43
C VAL A 176 14.13 0.21 -31.07
N GLN A 177 14.94 0.80 -31.95
CA GLN A 177 16.36 1.00 -31.67
C GLN A 177 16.55 2.17 -30.70
N ILE A 178 17.21 1.91 -29.57
CA ILE A 178 17.71 2.94 -28.66
C ILE A 178 19.22 3.03 -28.88
N PRO A 179 19.75 4.14 -29.43
CA PRO A 179 21.18 4.28 -29.67
C PRO A 179 22.01 4.13 -28.39
N ALA A 180 23.19 3.52 -28.51
CA ALA A 180 24.15 3.46 -27.41
C ALA A 180 24.66 4.87 -27.05
N GLY A 181 24.80 5.14 -25.76
CA GLY A 181 25.31 6.40 -25.23
C GLY A 181 25.17 6.48 -23.72
N GLU A 182 25.77 7.51 -23.11
CA GLU A 182 25.58 7.79 -21.69
C GLU A 182 24.10 8.11 -21.44
N CYS A 183 23.52 7.48 -20.42
CA CYS A 183 22.17 7.80 -19.97
C CYS A 183 22.17 8.16 -18.49
N THR A 184 21.03 8.64 -18.01
CA THR A 184 20.82 8.99 -16.60
C THR A 184 19.75 8.08 -16.04
N ILE A 185 20.07 7.37 -14.96
CA ILE A 185 19.19 6.39 -14.30
C ILE A 185 18.96 6.83 -12.86
N GLY A 186 17.74 6.62 -12.34
CA GLY A 186 17.36 6.90 -10.95
C GLY A 186 16.66 8.25 -10.75
N ALA A 187 16.02 8.39 -9.59
CA ALA A 187 15.17 9.52 -9.24
C ALA A 187 15.97 10.75 -8.74
N PRO A 188 15.50 11.98 -9.04
CA PRO A 188 16.09 13.20 -8.50
C PRO A 188 15.92 13.28 -6.97
N ARG A 189 16.56 14.30 -6.37
CA ARG A 189 16.47 14.53 -4.91
C ARG A 189 15.08 15.00 -4.47
N GLY A 190 14.33 15.69 -5.34
CA GLY A 190 12.99 16.21 -5.03
C GLY A 190 11.88 15.28 -5.49
N GLY A 191 10.74 15.38 -4.83
CA GLY A 191 9.57 14.51 -5.04
C GLY A 191 9.71 13.17 -4.33
N PHE A 192 8.62 12.40 -4.31
CA PHE A 192 8.64 11.05 -3.76
C PHE A 192 9.31 10.07 -4.73
N ALA A 193 10.13 9.19 -4.17
CA ALA A 193 10.62 7.96 -4.79
C ALA A 193 11.02 7.04 -3.64
N TYR A 194 11.00 5.73 -3.84
CA TYR A 194 11.59 4.82 -2.86
C TYR A 194 13.11 5.01 -2.78
N ASP A 195 13.71 4.50 -1.72
CA ASP A 195 15.15 4.60 -1.49
C ASP A 195 15.96 3.89 -2.57
N ASN A 196 15.49 2.73 -3.03
CA ASN A 196 16.09 1.92 -4.09
C ASN A 196 16.08 2.58 -5.48
N GLU A 197 15.27 3.62 -5.69
CA GLU A 197 15.25 4.40 -6.93
C GLU A 197 16.32 5.50 -6.94
N ARG A 198 17.03 5.69 -5.82
CA ARG A 198 18.05 6.72 -5.65
C ARG A 198 19.44 6.11 -5.43
N PRO A 199 20.53 6.84 -5.74
CA PRO A 199 20.55 8.17 -6.35
C PRO A 199 20.47 8.15 -7.88
N ARG A 200 20.06 9.29 -8.46
CA ARG A 200 20.25 9.55 -9.89
C ARG A 200 21.73 9.59 -10.25
N HIS A 201 22.16 8.79 -11.21
CA HIS A 201 23.55 8.66 -11.66
C HIS A 201 23.65 8.51 -13.19
N ARG A 202 24.85 8.74 -13.74
CA ARG A 202 25.15 8.51 -15.16
C ARG A 202 25.83 7.15 -15.32
N THR A 203 25.48 6.43 -16.38
CA THR A 203 26.15 5.19 -16.81
C THR A 203 27.45 5.47 -17.52
#